data_AF-A0AA86NSM0-F1
#
_entry.id   AF-A0AA86NSM0-F1
#
_cell.length_a   1.000
_cell.length_b   1.000
_cell.length_c   1.000
_cell.angle_alpha   90.00
_cell.angle_beta   90.00
_cell.angle_gamma   90.00
#
_symmetry.space_group_name_H-M   'P 1'
#
loop_
_entity.id
_entity.type
_entity.pdbx_description
1 polymer ?
#
loop_
_entity_poly.entity_id
_entity_poly.type
_entity_poly.pdbx_seq_one_letter_code
_entity_poly.pdbx_strand_id
1 'polypeptide(L)'
;MSNISGLNNMIATHHQRLRSLQPERLEPRRAEPDLARRVIRLAFILTYFFSGPNEFIQVQYFKLDSICVKVYTRLIDFCRPAPPGELESATSPVYEFPPLQKMQPQDHVQTAQDLHLALQTPDQEQQILDAVLKCAPDDLVLVCQAYAACYGKCLRLALKKYTSGHFGRLVDGCFEARYRFWAERLHDAFKGINDKRSIIELVLMADQEDFKHLREAYFLLYGECLVHQIGDELGKHDWAHLVHGWANQFRYSRNSPDLDAEHVYSSLQLEKKEQEEQVHEALIRVLCTSTAEEFQRICASYEAKYATTLRQAIEKKYAGRCEQAFLIAHDYLLSPAKACAFVLHQSLKASRVRDRSLISTTVLFRNLHAADVNASYATYGNLALDLKDSLKGWYEKAEIQLWGAK
;
A
#
# COMPACT_ATOMS: atom_id res chain seq x y z
N MET A 1 42.63 -18.55 -2.09
CA MET A 1 42.74 -18.74 -3.55
C MET A 1 41.90 -19.90 -4.10
N SER A 2 41.35 -20.80 -3.26
CA SER A 2 40.52 -21.95 -3.71
C SER A 2 39.05 -21.64 -4.04
N ASN A 3 38.54 -20.44 -3.73
CA ASN A 3 37.14 -20.06 -3.98
C ASN A 3 36.92 -19.27 -5.29
N ILE A 4 37.99 -18.86 -5.98
CA ILE A 4 37.90 -18.05 -7.20
C ILE A 4 37.66 -18.94 -8.43
N SER A 5 38.24 -20.15 -8.45
CA SER A 5 38.09 -21.10 -9.57
C SER A 5 36.67 -21.69 -9.66
N GLY A 6 36.05 -22.03 -8.52
CA GLY A 6 34.66 -22.48 -8.47
C GLY A 6 33.67 -21.40 -8.90
N LEU A 7 33.95 -20.15 -8.52
CA LEU A 7 33.12 -18.99 -8.89
C LEU A 7 33.24 -18.66 -10.38
N ASN A 8 34.45 -18.71 -10.94
CA ASN A 8 34.68 -18.49 -12.37
C ASN A 8 33.98 -19.55 -13.24
N ASN A 9 33.93 -20.81 -12.79
CA ASN A 9 33.16 -21.85 -13.45
C ASN A 9 31.64 -21.60 -13.38
N MET A 10 31.14 -21.11 -12.24
CA MET A 10 29.72 -20.80 -12.07
C MET A 10 29.28 -19.60 -12.92
N ILE A 11 30.13 -18.57 -13.02
CA ILE A 11 29.96 -17.40 -13.88
C ILE A 11 29.99 -17.82 -15.35
N ALA A 12 30.95 -18.66 -15.76
CA ALA A 12 31.03 -19.18 -17.12
C ALA A 12 29.78 -19.99 -17.49
N THR A 13 29.24 -20.78 -16.55
CA THR A 13 28.02 -21.57 -16.73
C THR A 13 26.78 -20.68 -16.89
N HIS A 14 26.68 -19.60 -16.10
CA HIS A 14 25.58 -18.63 -16.22
C HIS A 14 25.66 -17.82 -17.51
N HIS A 15 26.87 -17.40 -17.91
CA HIS A 15 27.10 -16.73 -19.19
C HIS A 15 26.74 -17.61 -20.38
N GLN A 16 27.05 -18.90 -20.31
CA GLN A 16 26.71 -19.87 -21.36
C GLN A 16 25.19 -20.08 -21.45
N ARG A 17 24.49 -20.13 -20.30
CA ARG A 17 23.01 -20.17 -20.26
C ARG A 17 22.36 -18.90 -20.81
N LEU A 18 22.91 -17.72 -20.49
CA LEU A 18 22.42 -16.44 -21.01
C LEU A 18 22.62 -16.31 -22.52
N ARG A 19 23.73 -16.83 -23.06
CA ARG A 19 23.96 -16.89 -24.52
C ARG A 19 23.09 -17.92 -25.24
N SER A 20 22.65 -18.98 -24.56
CA SER A 20 21.75 -19.99 -25.14
C SER A 20 20.29 -19.55 -25.22
N LEU A 21 19.91 -18.50 -24.49
CA LEU A 21 18.60 -17.88 -24.62
C LEU A 21 18.57 -17.10 -25.94
N GLN A 22 17.75 -17.55 -26.89
CA GLN A 22 17.47 -16.81 -28.12
C GLN A 22 16.34 -15.81 -27.84
N PRO A 23 16.63 -14.51 -27.63
CA PRO A 23 15.64 -13.52 -27.18
C PRO A 23 14.48 -13.31 -28.17
N GLU A 24 14.67 -13.69 -29.43
CA GLU A 24 13.68 -13.63 -30.51
C GLU A 24 12.61 -14.73 -30.42
N ARG A 25 12.82 -15.77 -29.59
CA ARG A 25 11.88 -16.89 -29.39
C ARG A 25 11.16 -16.87 -28.04
N LEU A 26 11.36 -15.83 -27.24
CA LEU A 26 10.66 -15.63 -25.96
C LEU A 26 9.37 -14.83 -26.20
N GLU A 27 8.23 -15.52 -26.29
CA GLU A 27 6.93 -14.84 -26.34
C GLU A 27 6.39 -14.55 -24.92
N PRO A 28 6.09 -13.29 -24.57
CA PRO A 28 5.51 -12.94 -23.29
C PRO A 28 3.99 -13.20 -23.27
N ARG A 29 3.48 -13.97 -22.30
CA ARG A 29 2.03 -14.11 -22.08
C ARG A 29 1.54 -13.17 -20.97
N ARG A 30 1.17 -11.93 -21.38
CA ARG A 30 0.38 -10.85 -20.73
C ARG A 30 0.72 -10.49 -19.26
N ALA A 31 0.96 -9.24 -18.86
CA ALA A 31 0.98 -7.94 -19.52
C ALA A 31 2.12 -7.11 -18.91
N GLU A 32 3.27 -7.09 -19.58
CA GLU A 32 4.18 -5.94 -19.72
C GLU A 32 5.42 -6.40 -20.50
N PRO A 33 5.29 -6.59 -21.83
CA PRO A 33 6.42 -6.95 -22.69
C PRO A 33 7.55 -5.91 -22.60
N ASP A 34 7.23 -4.67 -22.22
CA ASP A 34 8.20 -3.60 -22.01
C ASP A 34 9.03 -3.79 -20.74
N LEU A 35 8.48 -4.31 -19.64
CA LEU A 35 9.24 -4.55 -18.42
C LEU A 35 10.24 -5.69 -18.62
N ALA A 36 9.80 -6.80 -19.23
CA ALA A 36 10.68 -7.91 -19.57
C ALA A 36 11.79 -7.47 -20.54
N ARG A 37 11.46 -6.70 -21.59
CA ARG A 37 12.46 -6.16 -22.54
C ARG A 37 13.39 -5.14 -21.90
N ARG A 38 12.90 -4.27 -21.01
CA ARG A 38 13.73 -3.29 -20.27
C ARG A 38 14.67 -3.98 -19.30
N VAL A 39 14.21 -5.02 -18.60
CA VAL A 39 15.03 -5.83 -17.69
C VAL A 39 16.09 -6.61 -18.47
N ILE A 40 15.75 -7.21 -19.62
CA ILE A 40 16.72 -7.88 -20.49
C ILE A 40 17.74 -6.88 -21.06
N ARG A 41 17.30 -5.68 -21.48
CA ARG A 41 18.21 -4.62 -21.96
C ARG A 41 19.12 -4.09 -20.85
N LEU A 42 18.60 -3.88 -19.65
CA LEU A 42 19.38 -3.50 -18.47
C LEU A 42 20.41 -4.58 -18.13
N ALA A 43 20.02 -5.85 -18.15
CA ALA A 43 20.94 -6.96 -17.95
C ALA A 43 22.05 -6.96 -19.02
N PHE A 44 21.72 -6.75 -20.30
CA PHE A 44 22.71 -6.69 -21.39
C PHE A 44 23.66 -5.49 -21.27
N ILE A 45 23.13 -4.31 -20.92
CA ILE A 45 23.91 -3.07 -20.70
C ILE A 45 24.85 -3.24 -19.51
N LEU A 46 24.37 -3.81 -18.41
CA LEU A 46 25.20 -4.12 -17.23
C LEU A 46 26.27 -5.17 -17.58
N THR A 47 25.96 -6.15 -18.42
CA THR A 47 26.97 -7.14 -18.84
C THR A 47 28.06 -6.51 -19.75
N TYR A 48 27.72 -5.49 -20.54
CA TYR A 48 28.62 -4.85 -21.51
C TYR A 48 29.46 -3.71 -20.90
N PHE A 49 28.92 -2.94 -19.95
CA PHE A 49 29.64 -1.84 -19.28
C PHE A 49 30.74 -2.32 -18.33
N PHE A 50 30.61 -3.54 -17.79
CA PHE A 50 31.46 -4.03 -16.71
C PHE A 50 32.53 -5.05 -17.13
N SER A 51 32.67 -5.32 -18.43
CA SER A 51 33.79 -6.09 -19.03
C SER A 51 35.08 -5.26 -19.26
N GLY A 52 35.17 -4.05 -18.68
CA GLY A 52 36.38 -3.20 -18.72
C GLY A 52 37.45 -3.61 -17.68
N PRO A 53 38.74 -3.33 -17.94
CA PRO A 53 39.87 -3.97 -17.24
C PRO A 53 40.20 -3.41 -15.84
N ASN A 54 39.25 -2.82 -15.11
CA ASN A 54 39.52 -2.19 -13.81
C ASN A 54 39.19 -3.09 -12.60
N GLU A 55 40.23 -3.61 -11.94
CA GLU A 55 40.14 -4.51 -10.77
C GLU A 55 39.45 -3.89 -9.54
N PHE A 56 39.33 -2.56 -9.44
CA PHE A 56 38.69 -1.89 -8.31
C PHE A 56 37.16 -2.09 -8.24
N ILE A 57 36.53 -2.58 -9.31
CA ILE A 57 35.07 -2.77 -9.39
C ILE A 57 34.63 -4.16 -8.85
N GLN A 58 35.55 -5.12 -8.68
CA GLN A 58 35.20 -6.51 -8.34
C GLN A 58 34.60 -6.70 -6.92
N VAL A 59 34.91 -5.82 -5.97
CA VAL A 59 34.40 -5.96 -4.58
C VAL A 59 32.97 -5.43 -4.41
N GLN A 60 32.55 -4.40 -5.18
CA GLN A 60 31.14 -4.00 -5.26
C GLN A 60 30.30 -4.98 -6.09
N TYR A 61 30.93 -5.69 -7.04
CA TYR A 61 30.35 -6.76 -7.85
C TYR A 61 29.76 -7.90 -7.00
N PHE A 62 30.43 -8.28 -5.91
CA PHE A 62 30.01 -9.39 -5.05
C PHE A 62 28.64 -9.18 -4.38
N LYS A 63 28.25 -7.91 -4.13
CA LYS A 63 26.93 -7.57 -3.58
C LYS A 63 25.85 -7.47 -4.66
N LEU A 64 26.20 -6.95 -5.84
CA LEU A 64 25.27 -6.83 -6.98
C LEU A 64 24.93 -8.19 -7.59
N ASP A 65 25.89 -9.12 -7.73
CA ASP A 65 25.62 -10.47 -8.28
C ASP A 65 24.72 -11.29 -7.35
N SER A 66 24.88 -11.20 -6.03
CA SER A 66 23.97 -11.89 -5.10
C SER A 66 22.54 -11.38 -5.21
N ILE A 67 22.37 -10.07 -5.41
CA ILE A 67 21.05 -9.44 -5.57
C ILE A 67 20.48 -9.79 -6.95
N CYS A 68 21.25 -9.63 -8.03
CA CYS A 68 20.83 -9.97 -9.38
C CYS A 68 20.47 -11.44 -9.55
N VAL A 69 21.27 -12.36 -8.99
CA VAL A 69 20.96 -13.81 -9.00
C VAL A 69 19.74 -14.11 -8.13
N LYS A 70 19.57 -13.51 -6.94
CA LYS A 70 18.36 -13.68 -6.11
C LYS A 70 17.10 -13.14 -6.80
N VAL A 71 17.22 -12.02 -7.50
CA VAL A 71 16.16 -11.43 -8.34
C VAL A 71 15.83 -12.38 -9.49
N TYR A 72 16.84 -12.94 -10.16
CA TYR A 72 16.68 -13.87 -11.28
C TYR A 72 16.07 -15.21 -10.86
N THR A 73 16.52 -15.81 -9.76
CA THR A 73 15.99 -17.08 -9.24
C THR A 73 14.55 -16.91 -8.76
N ARG A 74 14.23 -15.81 -8.06
CA ARG A 74 12.85 -15.50 -7.64
C ARG A 74 11.93 -15.23 -8.83
N LEU A 75 12.42 -14.61 -9.91
CA LEU A 75 11.65 -14.40 -11.15
C LEU A 75 11.38 -15.71 -11.91
N ILE A 76 12.29 -16.69 -11.85
CA ILE A 76 12.09 -18.02 -12.44
C ILE A 76 11.07 -18.84 -11.62
N ASP A 77 11.08 -18.72 -10.29
CA ASP A 77 10.12 -19.39 -9.40
C ASP A 77 8.68 -18.87 -9.53
N PHE A 78 8.49 -17.68 -10.12
CA PHE A 78 7.16 -17.12 -10.44
C PHE A 78 6.45 -17.79 -11.63
N CYS A 79 7.13 -18.68 -12.35
CA CYS A 79 6.61 -19.34 -13.55
C CYS A 79 6.29 -20.82 -13.29
N ARG A 80 5.07 -21.13 -12.84
CA ARG A 80 4.51 -22.51 -12.90
C ARG A 80 3.41 -22.60 -13.97
N PRO A 81 3.20 -23.76 -14.60
CA PRO A 81 2.22 -23.90 -15.67
C PRO A 81 0.80 -23.94 -15.11
N ALA A 82 -0.09 -23.11 -15.67
CA ALA A 82 -1.53 -23.28 -15.50
C ALA A 82 -2.05 -24.31 -16.52
N PRO A 83 -3.08 -25.12 -16.18
CA PRO A 83 -3.69 -26.06 -17.11
C PRO A 83 -4.38 -25.31 -18.27
N PRO A 84 -4.54 -25.95 -19.44
CA PRO A 84 -5.09 -25.28 -20.61
C PRO A 84 -6.62 -25.18 -20.52
N GLY A 85 -7.14 -23.95 -20.46
CA GLY A 85 -8.56 -23.66 -20.66
C GLY A 85 -9.03 -22.37 -20.01
N GLU A 86 -9.48 -21.42 -20.84
CA GLU A 86 -10.39 -20.31 -20.54
C GLU A 86 -9.86 -19.07 -19.80
N LEU A 87 -9.72 -17.98 -20.55
CA LEU A 87 -9.92 -16.61 -20.07
C LEU A 87 -10.35 -15.73 -21.25
N GLU A 88 -11.66 -15.72 -21.49
CA GLU A 88 -12.33 -14.65 -22.22
C GLU A 88 -12.65 -13.48 -21.29
N SER A 89 -12.58 -12.30 -21.90
CA SER A 89 -12.77 -10.92 -21.45
C SER A 89 -13.62 -10.67 -20.19
N ALA A 90 -12.99 -10.01 -19.21
CA ALA A 90 -13.64 -9.01 -18.37
C ALA A 90 -12.76 -7.76 -18.37
N THR A 91 -13.14 -6.76 -19.19
CA THR A 91 -12.60 -5.40 -19.08
C THR A 91 -13.25 -4.75 -17.88
N SER A 92 -12.56 -4.77 -16.73
CA SER A 92 -12.93 -3.93 -15.60
C SER A 92 -12.80 -2.45 -15.99
N PRO A 93 -13.71 -1.57 -15.57
CA PRO A 93 -13.57 -0.15 -15.78
C PRO A 93 -12.32 0.32 -15.04
N VAL A 94 -11.39 0.94 -15.78
CA VAL A 94 -10.28 1.68 -15.21
C VAL A 94 -10.90 2.83 -14.43
N TYR A 95 -10.78 2.80 -13.10
CA TYR A 95 -11.15 3.92 -12.25
C TYR A 95 -10.13 5.03 -12.52
N GLU A 96 -10.41 5.88 -13.51
CA GLU A 96 -9.64 7.11 -13.71
C GLU A 96 -9.97 8.05 -12.56
N PHE A 97 -8.97 8.34 -11.74
CA PHE A 97 -9.03 9.42 -10.76
C PHE A 97 -9.53 10.69 -11.45
N PRO A 98 -10.45 11.47 -10.84
CA PRO A 98 -10.74 12.80 -11.34
C PRO A 98 -9.39 13.54 -11.38
N PRO A 99 -8.93 14.02 -12.54
CA PRO A 99 -7.64 14.66 -12.59
C PRO A 99 -7.73 15.94 -11.77
N LEU A 100 -7.13 15.94 -10.59
CA LEU A 100 -6.61 17.17 -10.02
C LEU A 100 -5.80 17.82 -11.15
N GLN A 101 -6.17 19.04 -11.52
CA GLN A 101 -5.64 19.71 -12.69
C GLN A 101 -4.11 19.70 -12.61
N LYS A 102 -3.44 18.91 -13.48
CA LYS A 102 -1.99 18.69 -13.40
C LYS A 102 -1.30 20.06 -13.39
N MET A 103 -0.60 20.36 -12.30
CA MET A 103 0.18 21.58 -12.19
C MET A 103 1.16 21.65 -13.36
N GLN A 104 1.29 22.83 -13.95
CA GLN A 104 2.26 23.01 -15.03
C GLN A 104 3.68 23.01 -14.43
N PRO A 105 4.71 22.64 -15.19
CA PRO A 105 6.09 22.63 -14.69
C PRO A 105 6.54 23.93 -14.03
N GLN A 106 6.08 25.07 -14.55
CA GLN A 106 6.34 26.40 -13.98
C GLN A 106 5.76 26.56 -12.57
N ASP A 107 4.61 25.95 -12.29
CA ASP A 107 3.94 26.03 -10.98
C ASP A 107 4.68 25.18 -9.94
N HIS A 108 5.30 24.07 -10.35
CA HIS A 108 6.17 23.28 -9.47
C HIS A 108 7.40 24.07 -9.05
N VAL A 109 8.03 24.79 -10.01
CA VAL A 109 9.17 25.67 -9.73
C VAL A 109 8.77 26.82 -8.82
N GLN A 110 7.65 27.49 -9.08
CA GLN A 110 7.16 28.57 -8.22
C GLN A 110 6.90 28.07 -6.79
N THR A 111 6.20 26.95 -6.65
CA THR A 111 5.92 26.35 -5.33
C THR A 111 7.21 25.98 -4.59
N ALA A 112 8.23 25.48 -5.30
CA ALA A 112 9.54 25.21 -4.71
C ALA A 112 10.25 26.49 -4.24
N GLN A 113 10.14 27.59 -4.99
CA GLN A 113 10.68 28.89 -4.60
C GLN A 113 9.95 29.47 -3.39
N ASP A 114 8.62 29.39 -3.38
CA ASP A 114 7.78 29.84 -2.26
C ASP A 114 8.14 29.07 -0.98
N LEU A 115 8.29 27.75 -1.07
CA LEU A 115 8.74 26.92 0.05
C LEU A 115 10.17 27.26 0.49
N HIS A 116 11.07 27.60 -0.44
CA HIS A 116 12.44 28.01 -0.07
C HIS A 116 12.46 29.27 0.78
N LEU A 117 11.63 30.26 0.41
CA LEU A 117 11.46 31.50 1.16
C LEU A 117 10.75 31.23 2.49
N ALA A 118 9.72 30.40 2.48
CA ALA A 118 8.91 30.06 3.65
C ALA A 118 9.75 29.53 4.80
N LEU A 119 10.70 28.63 4.52
CA LEU A 119 11.59 28.01 5.50
C LEU A 119 12.56 29.00 6.19
N GLN A 120 12.54 30.28 5.82
CA GLN A 120 13.34 31.33 6.45
C GLN A 120 12.47 32.28 7.32
N THR A 121 11.16 32.03 7.40
CA THR A 121 10.20 32.89 8.10
C THR A 121 9.68 32.22 9.37
N PRO A 122 9.20 33.01 10.36
CA PRO A 122 8.61 32.45 11.58
C PRO A 122 7.26 31.75 11.35
N ASP A 123 6.55 32.02 10.24
CA ASP A 123 5.22 31.46 9.93
C ASP A 123 5.28 30.26 8.95
N GLN A 124 6.44 29.61 8.87
CA GLN A 124 6.75 28.55 7.91
C GLN A 124 5.74 27.39 7.91
N GLU A 125 5.19 26.99 9.06
CA GLU A 125 4.28 25.83 9.13
C GLU A 125 2.96 26.08 8.38
N GLN A 126 2.43 27.30 8.40
CA GLN A 126 1.23 27.64 7.63
C GLN A 126 1.51 27.52 6.13
N GLN A 127 2.63 28.10 5.68
CA GLN A 127 3.00 28.11 4.26
C GLN A 127 3.32 26.71 3.73
N ILE A 128 3.93 25.85 4.55
CA ILE A 128 4.12 24.44 4.24
C ILE A 128 2.78 23.72 4.09
N LEU A 129 1.85 23.95 5.03
CA LEU A 129 0.52 23.34 4.97
C LEU A 129 -0.28 23.81 3.75
N ASP A 130 -0.24 25.11 3.44
CA ASP A 130 -0.88 25.69 2.26
C ASP A 130 -0.36 25.05 0.96
N ALA A 131 0.95 24.82 0.87
CA ALA A 131 1.54 24.10 -0.27
C ALA A 131 1.03 22.66 -0.37
N VAL A 132 0.90 21.94 0.75
CA VAL A 132 0.37 20.57 0.78
C VAL A 132 -1.12 20.54 0.39
N LEU A 133 -1.91 21.55 0.78
CA LEU A 133 -3.33 21.65 0.45
C LEU A 133 -3.57 22.01 -1.03
N LYS A 134 -2.66 22.78 -1.62
CA LYS A 134 -2.76 23.23 -3.02
C LYS A 134 -2.34 22.15 -4.04
N CYS A 135 -1.45 21.22 -3.65
CA CYS A 135 -0.82 20.28 -4.57
C CYS A 135 -1.37 18.86 -4.44
N ALA A 136 -1.54 18.16 -5.57
CA ALA A 136 -1.74 16.72 -5.56
C ALA A 136 -0.48 15.99 -5.02
N PRO A 137 -0.58 14.73 -4.54
CA PRO A 137 0.59 13.98 -4.07
C PRO A 137 1.72 13.89 -5.09
N ASP A 138 1.39 13.63 -6.35
CA ASP A 138 2.38 13.51 -7.43
C ASP A 138 3.03 14.88 -7.75
N ASP A 139 2.28 15.97 -7.62
CA ASP A 139 2.81 17.32 -7.79
C ASP A 139 3.81 17.66 -6.68
N LEU A 140 3.59 17.23 -5.43
CA LEU A 140 4.54 17.44 -4.34
C LEU A 140 5.89 16.74 -4.58
N VAL A 141 5.89 15.58 -5.26
CA VAL A 141 7.11 14.91 -5.69
C VAL A 141 7.83 15.73 -6.76
N LEU A 142 7.10 16.32 -7.71
CA LEU A 142 7.67 17.20 -8.74
C LEU A 142 8.19 18.51 -8.14
N VAL A 143 7.53 19.07 -7.12
CA VAL A 143 8.02 20.21 -6.34
C VAL A 143 9.33 19.86 -5.64
N CYS A 144 9.46 18.66 -5.06
CA CYS A 144 10.73 18.18 -4.50
C CYS A 144 11.85 18.14 -5.56
N GLN A 145 11.54 17.68 -6.78
CA GLN A 145 12.51 17.64 -7.89
C GLN A 145 12.89 19.05 -8.36
N ALA A 146 11.91 19.95 -8.51
CA ALA A 146 12.12 21.34 -8.89
C ALA A 146 12.98 22.08 -7.84
N TYR A 147 12.73 21.84 -6.55
CA TYR A 147 13.53 22.39 -5.47
C TYR A 147 14.98 21.90 -5.53
N ALA A 148 15.19 20.61 -5.79
CA ALA A 148 16.54 20.05 -5.97
C ALA A 148 17.26 20.66 -7.18
N ALA A 149 16.55 20.88 -8.29
CA ALA A 149 17.11 21.51 -9.49
C ALA A 149 17.47 22.99 -9.25
N CYS A 150 16.62 23.75 -8.54
CA CYS A 150 16.84 25.17 -8.30
C CYS A 150 17.92 25.44 -7.25
N TYR A 151 18.00 24.62 -6.20
CA TYR A 151 18.80 24.93 -5.01
C TYR A 151 19.89 23.90 -4.68
N GLY A 152 19.98 22.79 -5.43
CA GLY A 152 20.93 21.71 -5.17
C GLY A 152 20.74 21.02 -3.82
N LYS A 153 19.54 21.13 -3.22
CA LYS A 153 19.23 20.64 -1.86
C LYS A 153 17.99 19.74 -1.89
N CYS A 154 17.91 18.77 -0.99
CA CYS A 154 16.71 17.96 -0.82
C CYS A 154 15.65 18.72 0.00
N LEU A 155 14.47 18.98 -0.57
CA LEU A 155 13.38 19.71 0.09
C LEU A 155 12.92 19.00 1.37
N ARG A 156 12.72 17.68 1.34
CA ARG A 156 12.32 16.91 2.54
C ARG A 156 13.32 17.03 3.69
N LEU A 157 14.63 17.01 3.39
CA LEU A 157 15.65 17.23 4.43
C LEU A 157 15.65 18.66 4.95
N ALA A 158 15.30 19.64 4.11
CA ALA A 158 15.11 21.02 4.57
C ALA A 158 13.89 21.12 5.49
N LEU A 159 12.73 20.59 5.07
CA LEU A 159 11.49 20.57 5.86
C LEU A 159 11.68 19.94 7.24
N LYS A 160 12.49 18.87 7.35
CA LYS A 160 12.81 18.22 8.64
C LYS A 160 13.56 19.11 9.64
N LYS A 161 14.22 20.18 9.20
CA LYS A 161 14.90 21.13 10.10
C LYS A 161 13.94 22.15 10.70
N TYR A 162 12.82 22.38 10.02
CA TYR A 162 11.87 23.45 10.31
C TYR A 162 10.51 22.94 10.79
N THR A 163 10.29 21.63 10.71
CA THR A 163 9.11 20.95 11.25
C THR A 163 9.54 19.91 12.27
N SER A 164 8.70 19.66 13.27
CA SER A 164 9.01 18.72 14.35
C SER A 164 7.80 17.89 14.78
N GLY A 165 8.03 16.88 15.61
CA GLY A 165 6.98 16.08 16.22
C GLY A 165 6.12 15.29 15.22
N HIS A 166 4.80 15.30 15.44
CA HIS A 166 3.84 14.61 14.58
C HIS A 166 3.52 15.40 13.31
N PHE A 167 3.47 16.73 13.40
CA PHE A 167 3.31 17.60 12.25
C PHE A 167 4.45 17.40 11.23
N GLY A 168 5.71 17.39 11.66
CA GLY A 168 6.85 17.15 10.77
C GLY A 168 6.84 15.76 10.12
N ARG A 169 6.34 14.74 10.81
CA ARG A 169 6.17 13.39 10.24
C ARG A 169 5.06 13.33 9.20
N LEU A 170 3.94 14.02 9.45
CA LEU A 170 2.85 14.17 8.49
C LEU A 170 3.33 14.90 7.22
N VAL A 171 4.00 16.04 7.39
CA VAL A 171 4.58 16.81 6.28
C VAL A 171 5.59 15.96 5.51
N ASP A 172 6.54 15.30 6.16
CA ASP A 172 7.52 14.44 5.47
C ASP A 172 6.85 13.34 4.64
N GLY A 173 5.75 12.77 5.14
CA GLY A 173 4.96 11.79 4.41
C GLY A 173 4.23 12.38 3.20
N CYS A 174 3.68 13.59 3.31
CA CYS A 174 3.01 14.27 2.20
C CYS A 174 3.94 14.59 1.02
N PHE A 175 5.23 14.82 1.28
CA PHE A 175 6.25 15.09 0.24
C PHE A 175 6.97 13.84 -0.28
N GLU A 176 6.58 12.64 0.17
CA GLU A 176 7.08 11.37 -0.33
C GLU A 176 6.13 10.78 -1.38
N ALA A 177 6.66 10.03 -2.35
CA ALA A 177 5.83 9.32 -3.31
C ALA A 177 4.91 8.31 -2.60
N ARG A 178 3.60 8.32 -2.90
CA ARG A 178 2.56 7.57 -2.18
C ARG A 178 2.94 6.11 -1.91
N TYR A 179 3.31 5.36 -2.95
CA TYR A 179 3.64 3.94 -2.82
C TYR A 179 5.01 3.67 -2.18
N ARG A 180 5.95 4.62 -2.27
CA ARG A 180 7.20 4.56 -1.51
C ARG A 180 6.93 4.76 -0.02
N PHE A 181 6.15 5.77 0.36
CA PHE A 181 5.72 5.99 1.75
C PHE A 181 4.98 4.76 2.30
N TRP A 182 4.04 4.19 1.53
CA TRP A 182 3.28 3.01 1.94
C TRP A 182 4.18 1.79 2.16
N ALA A 183 5.11 1.53 1.23
CA ALA A 183 6.08 0.44 1.35
C ALA A 183 7.01 0.63 2.57
N GLU A 184 7.49 1.86 2.81
CA GLU A 184 8.30 2.19 4.00
C GLU A 184 7.51 1.96 5.29
N ARG A 185 6.24 2.35 5.36
CA ARG A 185 5.38 2.11 6.52
C ARG A 185 5.14 0.62 6.79
N LEU A 186 4.92 -0.18 5.74
CA LEU A 186 4.80 -1.63 5.88
C LEU A 186 6.09 -2.26 6.37
N HIS A 187 7.22 -1.86 5.79
CA HIS A 187 8.53 -2.38 6.19
C HIS A 187 8.91 -2.01 7.63
N ASP A 188 8.61 -0.78 8.05
CA ASP A 188 8.77 -0.33 9.44
C ASP A 188 7.86 -1.14 10.39
N ALA A 189 6.65 -1.49 9.96
CA ALA A 189 5.72 -2.29 10.75
C ALA A 189 6.18 -3.75 10.90
N PHE A 190 6.78 -4.33 9.86
CA PHE A 190 7.41 -5.66 9.91
C PHE A 190 8.66 -5.68 10.80
N LYS A 191 9.53 -4.66 10.71
CA LYS A 191 10.76 -4.57 11.51
C LYS A 191 10.55 -4.15 12.97
N GLY A 192 9.44 -3.51 13.29
CA GLY A 192 9.10 -3.11 14.66
C GLY A 192 8.89 -4.32 15.57
N ILE A 193 8.38 -4.11 16.78
CA ILE A 193 7.76 -5.21 17.56
C ILE A 193 6.47 -5.58 16.82
N ASN A 194 6.59 -6.31 15.70
CA ASN A 194 5.58 -6.67 14.70
C ASN A 194 4.27 -5.90 14.93
N ASP A 195 4.21 -4.67 14.42
CA ASP A 195 3.09 -3.75 14.68
C ASP A 195 1.87 -4.21 13.87
N LYS A 196 1.24 -5.28 14.37
CA LYS A 196 0.12 -6.01 13.74
C LYS A 196 -0.97 -5.06 13.30
N ARG A 197 -1.23 -4.03 14.10
CA ARG A 197 -2.28 -3.05 13.83
C ARG A 197 -1.98 -2.21 12.61
N SER A 198 -0.74 -1.71 12.50
CA SER A 198 -0.27 -1.00 11.31
C SER A 198 -0.29 -1.91 10.08
N ILE A 199 0.10 -3.18 10.20
CA ILE A 199 0.06 -4.14 9.07
C ILE A 199 -1.39 -4.35 8.59
N ILE A 200 -2.32 -4.61 9.52
CA ILE A 200 -3.75 -4.78 9.22
C ILE A 200 -4.29 -3.56 8.48
N GLU A 201 -4.06 -2.36 9.01
CA GLU A 201 -4.56 -1.11 8.41
C GLU A 201 -3.95 -0.87 7.02
N LEU A 202 -2.63 -1.00 6.89
CA LEU A 202 -1.95 -0.72 5.62
C LEU A 202 -2.27 -1.75 4.53
N VAL A 203 -2.56 -3.01 4.88
CA VAL A 203 -2.91 -4.04 3.89
C VAL A 203 -4.39 -3.98 3.51
N LEU A 204 -5.29 -3.87 4.49
CA LEU A 204 -6.73 -3.95 4.22
C LEU A 204 -7.29 -2.65 3.61
N MET A 205 -6.54 -1.55 3.69
CA MET A 205 -6.89 -0.28 3.04
C MET A 205 -6.37 -0.17 1.59
N ALA A 206 -5.71 -1.20 1.05
CA ALA A 206 -5.26 -1.26 -0.35
C ALA A 206 -6.21 -2.09 -1.22
N ASP A 207 -6.57 -1.55 -2.39
CA ASP A 207 -7.30 -2.25 -3.44
C ASP A 207 -6.35 -2.96 -4.43
N GLN A 208 -6.93 -3.48 -5.52
CA GLN A 208 -6.19 -4.20 -6.55
C GLN A 208 -5.13 -3.32 -7.24
N GLU A 209 -5.45 -2.05 -7.52
CA GLU A 209 -4.55 -1.14 -8.23
C GLU A 209 -3.45 -0.62 -7.30
N ASP A 210 -3.79 -0.33 -6.04
CA ASP A 210 -2.84 0.01 -5.00
C ASP A 210 -1.85 -1.14 -4.79
N PHE A 211 -2.31 -2.39 -4.73
CA PHE A 211 -1.42 -3.55 -4.57
C PHE A 211 -0.47 -3.76 -5.75
N LYS A 212 -0.86 -3.42 -6.97
CA LYS A 212 0.03 -3.50 -8.14
C LYS A 212 1.26 -2.62 -7.94
N HIS A 213 1.03 -1.33 -7.68
CA HIS A 213 2.10 -0.35 -7.46
C HIS A 213 2.87 -0.58 -6.14
N LEU A 214 2.17 -0.98 -5.10
CA LEU A 214 2.76 -1.21 -3.78
C LEU A 214 3.73 -2.41 -3.79
N ARG A 215 3.39 -3.49 -4.49
CA ARG A 215 4.30 -4.65 -4.66
C ARG A 215 5.57 -4.25 -5.40
N GLU A 216 5.44 -3.46 -6.47
CA GLU A 216 6.57 -2.94 -7.24
C GLU A 216 7.46 -2.04 -6.39
N ALA A 217 6.87 -1.05 -5.71
CA ALA A 217 7.60 -0.13 -4.85
C ALA A 217 8.33 -0.87 -3.71
N TYR A 218 7.66 -1.82 -3.06
CA TYR A 218 8.27 -2.62 -1.99
C TYR A 218 9.45 -3.45 -2.50
N PHE A 219 9.28 -4.10 -3.66
CA PHE A 219 10.36 -4.88 -4.27
C PHE A 219 11.56 -4.02 -4.68
N LEU A 220 11.32 -2.83 -5.25
CA LEU A 220 12.39 -1.90 -5.63
C LEU A 220 13.17 -1.37 -4.42
N LEU A 221 12.49 -1.16 -3.29
CA LEU A 221 13.12 -0.64 -2.06
C LEU A 221 13.88 -1.71 -1.27
N TYR A 222 13.34 -2.93 -1.20
CA TYR A 222 13.81 -3.95 -0.25
C TYR A 222 14.27 -5.27 -0.91
N GLY A 223 14.00 -5.48 -2.21
CA GLY A 223 14.33 -6.73 -2.91
C GLY A 223 13.50 -7.94 -2.47
N GLU A 224 12.36 -7.70 -1.83
CA GLU A 224 11.51 -8.72 -1.21
C GLU A 224 10.10 -8.72 -1.79
N CYS A 225 9.46 -9.89 -1.82
CA CYS A 225 8.07 -10.02 -2.24
C CYS A 225 7.17 -9.61 -1.08
N LEU A 226 6.38 -8.55 -1.26
CA LEU A 226 5.49 -8.03 -0.22
C LEU A 226 4.50 -9.09 0.28
N VAL A 227 3.89 -9.88 -0.61
CA VAL A 227 2.90 -10.91 -0.21
C VAL A 227 3.54 -11.99 0.65
N HIS A 228 4.78 -12.40 0.32
CA HIS A 228 5.52 -13.36 1.16
C HIS A 228 5.88 -12.76 2.52
N GLN A 229 6.35 -11.51 2.56
CA GLN A 229 6.63 -10.82 3.83
C GLN A 229 5.37 -10.70 4.71
N ILE A 230 4.22 -10.38 4.12
CA ILE A 230 2.93 -10.40 4.82
C ILE A 230 2.64 -11.81 5.37
N GLY A 231 2.88 -12.87 4.60
CA GLY A 231 2.69 -14.25 5.10
C GLY A 231 3.59 -14.59 6.29
N ASP A 232 4.87 -14.23 6.20
CA ASP A 232 5.88 -14.56 7.22
C ASP A 232 5.63 -13.83 8.55
N GLU A 233 5.22 -12.55 8.51
CA GLU A 233 5.09 -11.69 9.70
C GLU A 233 3.80 -11.94 10.52
N LEU A 234 2.78 -12.53 9.91
CA LEU A 234 1.45 -12.62 10.51
C LEU A 234 1.21 -13.90 11.33
N GLY A 235 2.02 -14.95 11.17
CA GLY A 235 1.87 -16.20 11.91
C GLY A 235 0.48 -16.86 11.76
N LYS A 236 0.02 -17.58 12.80
CA LYS A 236 -1.25 -18.34 12.81
C LYS A 236 -2.39 -17.62 13.55
N HIS A 237 -2.61 -16.34 13.26
CA HIS A 237 -3.70 -15.59 13.88
C HIS A 237 -5.00 -15.67 13.06
N ASP A 238 -6.15 -15.58 13.72
CA ASP A 238 -7.50 -15.60 13.11
C ASP A 238 -7.66 -14.62 11.92
N TRP A 239 -7.01 -13.46 12.01
CA TRP A 239 -7.04 -12.40 11.01
C TRP A 239 -5.86 -12.47 10.03
N ALA A 240 -4.85 -13.32 10.29
CA ALA A 240 -3.71 -13.50 9.38
C ALA A 240 -4.18 -14.06 8.04
N HIS A 241 -5.12 -15.02 8.07
CA HIS A 241 -5.74 -15.55 6.85
C HIS A 241 -6.51 -14.48 6.07
N LEU A 242 -7.20 -13.57 6.77
CA LEU A 242 -7.88 -12.43 6.13
C LEU A 242 -6.88 -11.52 5.43
N VAL A 243 -5.86 -11.05 6.16
CA VAL A 243 -4.87 -10.10 5.63
C VAL A 243 -4.05 -10.71 4.50
N HIS A 244 -3.64 -11.97 4.63
CA HIS A 244 -2.94 -12.69 3.57
C HIS A 244 -3.84 -12.93 2.34
N GLY A 245 -5.09 -13.37 2.54
CA GLY A 245 -6.07 -13.53 1.47
C GLY A 245 -6.35 -12.20 0.74
N TRP A 246 -6.51 -11.12 1.49
CA TRP A 246 -6.70 -9.78 0.95
C TRP A 246 -5.51 -9.34 0.11
N ALA A 247 -4.28 -9.55 0.61
CA ALA A 247 -3.06 -9.18 -0.09
C ALA A 247 -2.87 -9.88 -1.45
N ASN A 248 -3.58 -10.99 -1.71
CA ASN A 248 -3.56 -11.67 -3.00
C ASN A 248 -4.45 -10.97 -4.07
N GLN A 249 -5.47 -10.21 -3.65
CA GLN A 249 -6.38 -9.44 -4.53
C GLN A 249 -7.07 -10.28 -5.61
N PHE A 250 -7.41 -11.54 -5.29
CA PHE A 250 -8.15 -12.42 -6.20
C PHE A 250 -9.66 -12.18 -6.06
N ARG A 251 -10.21 -11.24 -6.82
CA ARG A 251 -11.63 -10.84 -6.76
C ARG A 251 -12.35 -11.12 -8.07
N TYR A 252 -13.56 -11.66 -7.99
CA TYR A 252 -14.41 -11.98 -9.14
C TYR A 252 -15.89 -11.92 -8.77
N SER A 253 -16.77 -11.88 -9.77
CA SER A 253 -18.21 -11.92 -9.52
C SER A 253 -18.71 -13.36 -9.36
N ARG A 254 -19.34 -13.69 -8.23
CA ARG A 254 -19.89 -15.02 -7.93
C ARG A 254 -21.35 -15.17 -8.38
N ASN A 255 -22.06 -14.06 -8.56
CA ASN A 255 -23.45 -14.00 -8.98
C ASN A 255 -24.41 -14.77 -8.04
N SER A 256 -24.08 -14.81 -6.75
CA SER A 256 -24.87 -15.55 -5.74
C SER A 256 -24.94 -14.83 -4.38
N PRO A 257 -25.34 -13.54 -4.33
CA PRO A 257 -25.29 -12.75 -3.09
C PRO A 257 -26.17 -13.32 -1.97
N ASP A 258 -27.31 -13.93 -2.32
CA ASP A 258 -28.25 -14.53 -1.37
C ASP A 258 -27.69 -15.78 -0.68
N LEU A 259 -26.99 -16.63 -1.42
CA LEU A 259 -26.35 -17.84 -0.88
C LEU A 259 -25.14 -17.48 -0.04
N ASP A 260 -24.35 -16.49 -0.47
CA ASP A 260 -23.23 -16.00 0.33
C ASP A 260 -23.71 -15.39 1.66
N ALA A 261 -24.81 -14.63 1.65
CA ALA A 261 -25.41 -14.10 2.87
C ALA A 261 -25.86 -15.23 3.83
N GLU A 262 -26.50 -16.29 3.31
CA GLU A 262 -26.93 -17.45 4.09
C GLU A 262 -25.76 -18.25 4.67
N HIS A 263 -24.72 -18.48 3.87
CA HIS A 263 -23.52 -19.18 4.31
C HIS A 263 -22.77 -18.39 5.39
N VAL A 264 -22.62 -17.07 5.22
CA VAL A 264 -21.99 -16.20 6.23
C VAL A 264 -22.83 -16.16 7.50
N TYR A 265 -24.15 -16.04 7.41
CA TYR A 265 -25.00 -16.08 8.59
C TYR A 265 -24.85 -17.40 9.36
N SER A 266 -24.97 -18.53 8.64
CA SER A 266 -24.87 -19.86 9.23
C SER A 266 -23.51 -20.09 9.89
N SER A 267 -22.42 -19.62 9.26
CA SER A 267 -21.09 -19.73 9.84
C SER A 267 -20.92 -18.87 11.10
N LEU A 268 -21.47 -17.65 11.12
CA LEU A 268 -21.39 -16.78 12.29
C LEU A 268 -22.13 -17.34 13.52
N GLN A 269 -23.15 -18.18 13.33
CA GLN A 269 -23.87 -18.86 14.42
C GLN A 269 -23.10 -20.01 15.08
N LEU A 270 -21.98 -20.48 14.51
CA LEU A 270 -21.25 -21.63 15.06
C LEU A 270 -20.48 -21.23 16.33
N GLU A 271 -20.84 -21.80 17.49
CA GLU A 271 -20.23 -21.43 18.78
C GLU A 271 -19.11 -22.37 19.27
N LYS A 272 -19.01 -23.57 18.70
CA LYS A 272 -18.02 -24.56 19.14
C LYS A 272 -16.62 -24.16 18.65
N LYS A 273 -15.62 -24.23 19.54
CA LYS A 273 -14.21 -23.95 19.20
C LYS A 273 -13.68 -24.78 18.03
N GLU A 274 -14.11 -26.04 17.93
CA GLU A 274 -13.73 -26.95 16.83
C GLU A 274 -14.24 -26.49 15.45
N GLN A 275 -15.22 -25.58 15.42
CA GLN A 275 -15.83 -25.04 14.20
C GLN A 275 -15.35 -23.61 13.90
N GLU A 276 -14.46 -23.06 14.71
CA GLU A 276 -13.96 -21.69 14.60
C GLU A 276 -13.29 -21.45 13.24
N GLU A 277 -12.52 -22.41 12.73
CA GLU A 277 -11.93 -22.36 11.39
C GLU A 277 -12.99 -22.20 10.29
N GLN A 278 -14.10 -22.94 10.37
CA GLN A 278 -15.22 -22.85 9.41
C GLN A 278 -15.92 -21.48 9.46
N VAL A 279 -16.00 -20.85 10.64
CA VAL A 279 -16.51 -19.48 10.80
C VAL A 279 -15.65 -18.53 9.97
N HIS A 280 -14.33 -18.61 10.15
CA HIS A 280 -13.38 -17.72 9.49
C HIS A 280 -13.40 -17.92 7.97
N GLU A 281 -13.42 -19.17 7.50
CA GLU A 281 -13.36 -19.47 6.06
C GLU A 281 -14.52 -18.84 5.27
N ALA A 282 -15.76 -18.97 5.74
CA ALA A 282 -16.92 -18.44 5.02
C ALA A 282 -16.88 -16.90 4.93
N LEU A 283 -16.58 -16.22 6.03
CA LEU A 283 -16.49 -14.76 6.06
C LEU A 283 -15.27 -14.25 5.27
N ILE A 284 -14.09 -14.86 5.45
CA ILE A 284 -12.87 -14.49 4.73
C ILE A 284 -13.03 -14.73 3.23
N ARG A 285 -13.67 -15.82 2.80
CA ARG A 285 -13.94 -16.08 1.39
C ARG A 285 -14.73 -14.92 0.78
N VAL A 286 -15.80 -14.50 1.44
CA VAL A 286 -16.62 -13.37 0.95
C VAL A 286 -15.81 -12.06 0.97
N LEU A 287 -15.10 -11.74 2.05
CA LEU A 287 -14.31 -10.50 2.13
C LEU A 287 -13.16 -10.44 1.11
N CYS A 288 -12.46 -11.54 0.87
CA CYS A 288 -11.27 -11.56 0.03
C CYS A 288 -11.56 -11.75 -1.46
N THR A 289 -12.68 -12.39 -1.82
CA THR A 289 -12.94 -12.77 -3.22
C THR A 289 -14.09 -12.03 -3.89
N SER A 290 -14.90 -11.27 -3.15
CA SER A 290 -15.97 -10.45 -3.74
C SER A 290 -15.41 -9.20 -4.41
N THR A 291 -16.09 -8.75 -5.46
CA THR A 291 -16.05 -7.35 -5.88
C THR A 291 -16.78 -6.47 -4.85
N ALA A 292 -16.48 -5.17 -4.83
CA ALA A 292 -17.15 -4.22 -3.91
C ALA A 292 -18.68 -4.18 -4.16
N GLU A 293 -19.10 -4.10 -5.43
CA GLU A 293 -20.52 -4.08 -5.81
C GLU A 293 -21.26 -5.36 -5.37
N GLU A 294 -20.66 -6.52 -5.55
CA GLU A 294 -21.26 -7.77 -5.09
C GLU A 294 -21.29 -7.86 -3.56
N PHE A 295 -20.24 -7.41 -2.87
CA PHE A 295 -20.23 -7.38 -1.41
C PHE A 295 -21.34 -6.49 -0.84
N GLN A 296 -21.59 -5.32 -1.45
CA GLN A 296 -22.72 -4.46 -1.08
C GLN A 296 -24.07 -5.19 -1.24
N ARG A 297 -24.25 -5.97 -2.33
CA ARG A 297 -25.44 -6.80 -2.52
C ARG A 297 -25.56 -7.93 -1.49
N ILE A 298 -24.44 -8.55 -1.10
CA ILE A 298 -24.40 -9.55 -0.02
C ILE A 298 -24.85 -8.92 1.30
N CYS A 299 -24.32 -7.74 1.66
CA CYS A 299 -24.73 -7.01 2.86
C CYS A 299 -26.22 -6.67 2.85
N ALA A 300 -26.76 -6.20 1.72
CA ALA A 300 -28.18 -5.89 1.58
C ALA A 300 -29.07 -7.14 1.74
N SER A 301 -28.68 -8.26 1.12
CA SER A 301 -29.39 -9.54 1.27
C SER A 301 -29.36 -10.05 2.72
N TYR A 302 -28.19 -9.97 3.37
CA TYR A 302 -28.02 -10.36 4.76
C TYR A 302 -28.96 -9.57 5.68
N GLU A 303 -28.98 -8.24 5.56
CA GLU A 303 -29.82 -7.38 6.39
C GLU A 303 -31.32 -7.63 6.15
N ALA A 304 -31.72 -7.84 4.88
CA ALA A 304 -33.10 -8.16 4.53
C ALA A 304 -33.57 -9.50 5.13
N LYS A 305 -32.70 -10.51 5.22
CA LYS A 305 -33.04 -11.85 5.72
C LYS A 305 -33.02 -11.96 7.25
N TYR A 306 -32.10 -11.24 7.91
CA TYR A 306 -31.80 -11.48 9.33
C TYR A 306 -32.09 -10.30 10.25
N ALA A 307 -32.61 -9.19 9.72
CA ALA A 307 -32.96 -7.98 10.48
C ALA A 307 -31.81 -7.43 11.36
N THR A 308 -30.56 -7.70 10.97
CA THR A 308 -29.34 -7.17 11.57
C THR A 308 -28.30 -6.99 10.48
N THR A 309 -27.47 -5.96 10.60
CA THR A 309 -26.41 -5.72 9.61
C THR A 309 -25.31 -6.77 9.73
N LEU A 310 -24.67 -7.13 8.61
CA LEU A 310 -23.50 -8.00 8.64
C LEU A 310 -22.39 -7.43 9.54
N ARG A 311 -22.22 -6.10 9.52
CA ARG A 311 -21.26 -5.39 10.38
C ARG A 311 -21.49 -5.67 11.87
N GLN A 312 -22.71 -5.52 12.37
CA GLN A 312 -23.08 -5.80 13.76
C GLN A 312 -22.86 -7.27 14.14
N ALA A 313 -23.15 -8.18 13.21
CA ALA A 313 -22.91 -9.61 13.43
C ALA A 313 -21.41 -9.93 13.56
N ILE A 314 -20.56 -9.29 12.74
CA ILE A 314 -19.10 -9.37 12.85
C ILE A 314 -18.61 -8.82 14.19
N GLU A 315 -19.07 -7.63 14.59
CA GLU A 315 -18.71 -7.03 15.89
C GLU A 315 -19.05 -7.97 17.05
N LYS A 316 -20.28 -8.49 17.08
CA LYS A 316 -20.71 -9.43 18.13
C LYS A 316 -19.85 -10.70 18.14
N LYS A 317 -19.51 -11.24 16.97
CA LYS A 317 -18.75 -12.49 16.86
C LYS A 317 -17.29 -12.35 17.28
N TYR A 318 -16.67 -11.23 16.94
CA TYR A 318 -15.24 -10.99 17.13
C TYR A 318 -14.92 -10.05 18.30
N ALA A 319 -15.92 -9.71 19.11
CA ALA A 319 -15.81 -8.88 20.30
C ALA A 319 -14.66 -9.31 21.20
N GLY A 320 -13.79 -8.36 21.56
CA GLY A 320 -12.64 -8.60 22.44
C GLY A 320 -11.48 -9.38 21.81
N ARG A 321 -11.52 -9.63 20.49
CA ARG A 321 -10.45 -10.30 19.74
C ARG A 321 -9.77 -9.35 18.76
N CYS A 322 -9.92 -9.58 17.46
CA CYS A 322 -9.37 -8.77 16.37
C CYS A 322 -10.47 -8.34 15.39
N GLU A 323 -11.60 -7.89 15.94
CA GLU A 323 -12.74 -7.36 15.18
C GLU A 323 -12.30 -6.28 14.18
N GLN A 324 -11.31 -5.46 14.53
CA GLN A 324 -10.81 -4.38 13.69
C GLN A 324 -10.45 -4.84 12.27
N ALA A 325 -9.78 -5.99 12.10
CA ALA A 325 -9.38 -6.45 10.78
C ALA A 325 -10.61 -6.74 9.90
N PHE A 326 -11.58 -7.48 10.43
CA PHE A 326 -12.82 -7.79 9.71
C PHE A 326 -13.66 -6.54 9.44
N LEU A 327 -13.70 -5.59 10.38
CA LEU A 327 -14.44 -4.35 10.21
C LEU A 327 -13.80 -3.40 9.19
N ILE A 328 -12.46 -3.30 9.14
CA ILE A 328 -11.79 -2.53 8.08
C ILE A 328 -12.10 -3.15 6.72
N ALA A 329 -11.95 -4.49 6.58
CA ALA A 329 -12.24 -5.17 5.32
C ALA A 329 -13.70 -5.00 4.88
N HIS A 330 -14.65 -5.15 5.81
CA HIS A 330 -16.07 -4.91 5.57
C HIS A 330 -16.34 -3.47 5.14
N ASP A 331 -15.86 -2.50 5.93
CA ASP A 331 -16.13 -1.09 5.68
C ASP A 331 -15.49 -0.63 4.38
N TYR A 332 -14.31 -1.14 4.02
CA TYR A 332 -13.61 -0.81 2.77
C TYR A 332 -14.37 -1.29 1.54
N LEU A 333 -14.94 -2.50 1.57
CA LEU A 333 -15.76 -3.01 0.46
C LEU A 333 -17.09 -2.29 0.33
N LEU A 334 -17.64 -1.74 1.42
CA LEU A 334 -18.81 -0.86 1.32
C LEU A 334 -18.41 0.50 0.75
N SER A 335 -17.35 1.11 1.26
CA SER A 335 -16.76 2.33 0.76
C SER A 335 -15.39 2.57 1.42
N PRO A 336 -14.32 2.83 0.66
CA PRO A 336 -13.02 3.18 1.24
C PRO A 336 -13.08 4.35 2.24
N ALA A 337 -13.98 5.33 2.03
CA ALA A 337 -14.18 6.44 2.96
C ALA A 337 -14.74 5.99 4.33
N LYS A 338 -15.57 4.93 4.38
CA LYS A 338 -16.03 4.32 5.63
C LYS A 338 -14.88 3.66 6.39
N ALA A 339 -14.01 2.95 5.69
CA ALA A 339 -12.83 2.37 6.31
C ALA A 339 -11.87 3.46 6.82
N CYS A 340 -11.66 4.54 6.05
CA CYS A 340 -10.91 5.71 6.54
C CYS A 340 -11.54 6.26 7.82
N ALA A 341 -12.84 6.51 7.84
CA ALA A 341 -13.54 7.03 9.01
C ALA A 341 -13.37 6.12 10.24
N PHE A 342 -13.50 4.81 10.06
CA PHE A 342 -13.29 3.83 11.12
C PHE A 342 -11.85 3.84 11.65
N VAL A 343 -10.84 3.85 10.77
CA VAL A 343 -9.42 3.90 11.17
C VAL A 343 -9.09 5.21 11.87
N LEU A 344 -9.60 6.35 11.40
CA LEU A 344 -9.46 7.65 12.05
C LEU A 344 -10.08 7.62 13.45
N HIS A 345 -11.30 7.13 13.59
CA HIS A 345 -11.99 7.01 14.88
C HIS A 345 -11.20 6.16 15.87
N GLN A 346 -10.77 4.98 15.44
CA GLN A 346 -9.93 4.10 16.25
C GLN A 346 -8.54 4.66 16.57
N SER A 347 -8.04 5.59 15.76
CA SER A 347 -6.77 6.26 16.03
C SER A 347 -6.91 7.37 17.07
N LEU A 348 -8.05 8.06 17.11
CA LEU A 348 -8.33 9.17 18.03
C LEU A 348 -8.85 8.70 19.40
N LYS A 349 -9.71 7.67 19.45
CA LYS A 349 -10.30 7.17 20.71
C LYS A 349 -9.45 6.15 21.47
N ALA A 350 -8.27 5.79 20.97
CA ALA A 350 -7.35 4.93 21.70
C ALA A 350 -6.88 5.62 23.00
N SER A 351 -6.46 4.84 24.01
CA SER A 351 -5.97 5.38 25.30
C SER A 351 -4.82 6.38 25.14
N ARG A 352 -4.07 6.24 24.04
CA ARG A 352 -3.19 7.27 23.47
C ARG A 352 -3.47 7.32 21.98
N VAL A 353 -3.44 8.52 21.40
CA VAL A 353 -3.61 8.70 19.95
C VAL A 353 -2.61 7.82 19.20
N ARG A 354 -3.11 7.12 18.19
CA ARG A 354 -2.28 6.27 17.32
C ARG A 354 -1.77 7.07 16.15
N ASP A 355 -0.78 7.92 16.41
CA ASP A 355 -0.30 8.87 15.41
C ASP A 355 0.24 8.23 14.14
N ARG A 356 0.83 7.03 14.23
CA ARG A 356 1.29 6.30 13.04
C ARG A 356 0.13 5.97 12.10
N SER A 357 -0.98 5.50 12.65
CA SER A 357 -2.19 5.15 11.92
C SER A 357 -2.88 6.38 11.38
N LEU A 358 -3.01 7.43 12.20
CA LEU A 358 -3.58 8.71 11.79
C LEU A 358 -2.79 9.30 10.62
N ILE A 359 -1.49 9.51 10.79
CA ILE A 359 -0.61 10.05 9.74
C ILE A 359 -0.63 9.18 8.48
N SER A 360 -0.54 7.86 8.60
CA SER A 360 -0.54 6.99 7.42
C SER A 360 -1.86 7.07 6.66
N THR A 361 -2.98 7.12 7.37
CA THR A 361 -4.31 7.27 6.76
C THR A 361 -4.43 8.62 6.04
N THR A 362 -3.98 9.70 6.68
CA THR A 362 -4.01 11.05 6.10
C THR A 362 -3.09 11.18 4.89
N VAL A 363 -1.87 10.65 4.96
CA VAL A 363 -0.92 10.71 3.84
C VAL A 363 -1.44 9.94 2.63
N LEU A 364 -1.99 8.74 2.84
CA LEU A 364 -2.36 7.83 1.76
C LEU A 364 -3.73 8.11 1.14
N PHE A 365 -4.69 8.64 1.90
CA PHE A 365 -6.10 8.63 1.50
C PHE A 365 -6.81 9.98 1.50
N ARG A 366 -6.24 11.05 2.09
CA ARG A 366 -6.92 12.36 2.18
C ARG A 366 -7.43 12.86 0.83
N ASN A 367 -6.60 12.79 -0.21
CA ASN A 367 -6.95 13.33 -1.53
C ASN A 367 -7.96 12.46 -2.29
N LEU A 368 -8.17 11.23 -1.82
CA LEU A 368 -9.11 10.30 -2.43
C LEU A 368 -10.47 10.34 -1.74
N HIS A 369 -10.49 10.59 -0.43
CA HIS A 369 -11.68 10.35 0.40
C HIS A 369 -12.08 11.50 1.33
N ALA A 370 -11.37 12.63 1.36
CA ALA A 370 -11.73 13.76 2.24
C ALA A 370 -13.14 14.32 1.99
N ALA A 371 -13.64 14.23 0.75
CA ALA A 371 -14.99 14.68 0.42
C ALA A 371 -16.08 13.87 1.18
N ASP A 372 -15.87 12.56 1.33
CA ASP A 372 -16.88 11.63 1.87
C ASP A 372 -16.59 11.17 3.30
N VAL A 373 -15.37 11.39 3.80
CA VAL A 373 -14.94 10.89 5.12
C VAL A 373 -15.78 11.48 6.25
N ASN A 374 -16.17 12.75 6.16
CA ASN A 374 -16.96 13.41 7.20
C ASN A 374 -18.36 12.80 7.34
N ALA A 375 -19.02 12.52 6.21
CA ALA A 375 -20.31 11.82 6.21
C ALA A 375 -20.17 10.39 6.75
N SER A 376 -19.08 9.71 6.40
CA SER A 376 -18.77 8.37 6.91
C SER A 376 -18.40 8.37 8.40
N TYR A 377 -17.82 9.45 8.92
CA TYR A 377 -17.43 9.58 10.33
C TYR A 377 -18.61 9.91 11.24
N ALA A 378 -19.71 10.44 10.69
CA ALA A 378 -20.90 10.83 11.44
C ALA A 378 -21.50 9.69 12.29
N THR A 379 -21.24 8.42 11.95
CA THR A 379 -21.66 7.27 12.77
C THR A 379 -20.93 7.18 14.11
N TYR A 380 -19.76 7.79 14.23
CA TYR A 380 -18.92 7.76 15.42
C TYR A 380 -18.97 9.08 16.22
N GLY A 381 -19.33 10.18 15.55
CA GLY A 381 -19.35 11.52 16.14
C GLY A 381 -19.01 12.58 15.10
N ASN A 382 -18.31 13.63 15.53
CA ASN A 382 -17.83 14.69 14.63
C ASN A 382 -16.29 14.64 14.56
N LEU A 383 -15.76 14.48 13.34
CA LEU A 383 -14.32 14.35 13.12
C LEU A 383 -13.55 15.59 13.57
N ALA A 384 -14.07 16.79 13.33
CA ALA A 384 -13.39 18.03 13.73
C ALA A 384 -13.31 18.19 15.25
N LEU A 385 -14.37 17.81 15.98
CA LEU A 385 -14.37 17.81 17.44
C LEU A 385 -13.40 16.78 17.99
N ASP A 386 -13.43 15.54 17.49
CA ASP A 386 -12.54 14.48 17.96
C ASP A 386 -11.05 14.81 17.69
N LEU A 387 -10.75 15.47 16.57
CA LEU A 387 -9.40 15.99 16.27
C LEU A 387 -8.98 17.10 17.25
N LYS A 388 -9.84 18.07 17.54
CA LYS A 388 -9.57 19.17 18.49
C LYS A 388 -9.39 18.68 19.92
N ASP A 389 -10.15 17.65 20.31
CA ASP A 389 -10.07 17.08 21.66
C ASP A 389 -8.78 16.25 21.85
N SER A 390 -8.29 15.62 20.78
CA SER A 390 -7.19 14.66 20.85
C SER A 390 -5.82 15.23 20.47
N LEU A 391 -5.79 16.25 19.60
CA LEU A 391 -4.56 16.82 19.02
C LEU A 391 -4.36 18.26 19.46
N LYS A 392 -3.15 18.79 19.25
CA LYS A 392 -2.81 20.21 19.51
C LYS A 392 -1.89 20.79 18.45
N GLY A 393 -1.92 22.11 18.32
CA GLY A 393 -0.95 22.88 17.54
C GLY A 393 -1.04 22.64 16.03
N TRP A 394 0.09 22.67 15.33
CA TRP A 394 0.13 22.51 13.87
C TRP A 394 -0.33 21.14 13.38
N TYR A 395 -0.16 20.09 14.18
CA TYR A 395 -0.63 18.76 13.82
C TYR A 395 -2.15 18.68 13.79
N GLU A 396 -2.83 19.24 14.79
CA GLU A 396 -4.29 19.38 14.82
C GLU A 396 -4.80 20.19 13.62
N LYS A 397 -4.23 21.39 13.40
CA LYS A 397 -4.62 22.27 12.29
C LYS A 397 -4.47 21.57 10.94
N ALA A 398 -3.37 20.84 10.74
CA ALA A 398 -3.11 20.13 9.50
C ALA A 398 -4.13 18.99 9.29
N GLU A 399 -4.37 18.14 10.28
CA GLU A 399 -5.36 17.05 10.16
C GLU A 399 -6.77 17.58 9.86
N ILE A 400 -7.20 18.67 10.53
CA ILE A 400 -8.50 19.30 10.28
C ILE A 400 -8.60 19.80 8.84
N GLN A 401 -7.58 20.51 8.35
CA GLN A 401 -7.61 21.10 7.00
C GLN A 401 -7.48 20.03 5.91
N LEU A 402 -6.59 19.06 6.09
CA LEU A 402 -6.32 18.00 5.12
C LEU A 402 -7.52 17.06 4.92
N TRP A 403 -8.29 16.80 5.98
CA TRP A 403 -9.54 16.04 5.88
C TRP A 403 -10.77 16.90 5.60
N GLY A 404 -10.61 18.22 5.49
CA GLY A 404 -11.72 19.15 5.39
C GLY A 404 -12.75 18.94 6.50
N ALA A 405 -12.29 18.65 7.72
CA ALA A 405 -13.14 18.30 8.84
C ALA A 405 -13.99 19.50 9.27
N LYS A 406 -15.32 19.30 9.37
CA LYS A 406 -16.31 20.37 9.62
C LYS A 406 -17.17 20.12 10.83
#